data_AF-A0AAJ1CW30-F1
#
_entry.id   AF-A0AAJ1CW30-F1
#
_cell.length_a   1.000
_cell.length_b   1.000
_cell.length_c   1.000
_cell.angle_alpha   90.00
_cell.angle_beta   90.00
_cell.angle_gamma   90.00
#
_symmetry.space_group_name_H-M   'P 1'
#
loop_
_entity.id
_entity.type
_entity.pdbx_description
1 polymer ?
#
loop_
_entity_poly.entity_id
_entity_poly.type
_entity_poly.pdbx_seq_one_letter_code
_entity_poly.pdbx_strand_id
1 'polypeptide(L)'
;MTTYALVGDVGGTNARLALCEVENGSISQAKTFATSDYDSLEAVIRHYLDEQKQDIKDGCIAIACPITDDWVEMTNHDWAFSTKKLKENIGFEHLEIINDFTAVSMAIPMLGAEHVIQFGGKEPVKDKPVAIYGAGTGLGVSHLVHVDKRWVSLPGEGGHVDFAANSEEEDQILEVLREELGHVSAERVLSGAGLVNLYRAIVKVDHRVPENLKPKEVSERALADSCTDCRRALSLFCVIMGRFGGNLALNLGTFGGVYIAGGIVPRFLEFFKSSGFRAAFEDKGRFRDYVATIPVYMITHDQPGLLGAGAHLRQTLGRII
;
A
#
# COMPACT_ATOMS: atom_id res chain seq x y z
N MET A 1 -24.79 -22.24 -5.16
CA MET A 1 -23.88 -21.09 -4.98
C MET A 1 -22.47 -21.65 -4.98
N THR A 2 -21.56 -21.01 -5.72
CA THR A 2 -20.14 -21.32 -5.73
C THR A 2 -19.59 -21.15 -4.32
N THR A 3 -18.92 -22.16 -3.78
CA THR A 3 -18.31 -22.08 -2.43
C THR A 3 -17.11 -21.14 -2.43
N TYR A 4 -16.36 -21.13 -3.54
CA TYR A 4 -15.12 -20.38 -3.69
C TYR A 4 -15.19 -19.42 -4.87
N ALA A 5 -14.47 -18.31 -4.73
CA ALA A 5 -14.17 -17.36 -5.78
C ALA A 5 -12.64 -17.25 -5.95
N LEU A 6 -12.19 -16.92 -7.15
CA LEU A 6 -10.78 -16.63 -7.42
C LEU A 6 -10.43 -15.24 -6.86
N VAL A 7 -9.32 -15.14 -6.15
CA VAL A 7 -8.71 -13.84 -5.83
C VAL A 7 -7.27 -13.80 -6.30
N GLY A 8 -6.82 -12.62 -6.71
CA GLY A 8 -5.47 -12.41 -7.21
C GLY A 8 -4.84 -11.12 -6.73
N ASP A 9 -3.52 -11.14 -6.61
CA ASP A 9 -2.66 -10.00 -6.30
C ASP A 9 -1.45 -10.05 -7.24
N VAL A 10 -1.43 -9.14 -8.22
CA VAL A 10 -0.53 -9.17 -9.37
C VAL A 10 0.33 -7.92 -9.40
N GLY A 11 1.62 -8.12 -9.17
CA GLY A 11 2.66 -7.11 -9.35
C GLY A 11 3.48 -7.35 -10.62
N GLY A 12 4.55 -6.58 -10.82
CA GLY A 12 5.38 -6.70 -12.02
C GLY A 12 6.11 -8.03 -12.17
N THR A 13 6.57 -8.63 -11.07
CA THR A 13 7.39 -9.86 -11.10
C THR A 13 6.64 -11.13 -10.69
N ASN A 14 5.53 -10.99 -9.96
CA ASN A 14 4.80 -12.12 -9.41
C ASN A 14 3.30 -11.91 -9.55
N ALA A 15 2.60 -12.97 -9.90
CA ALA A 15 1.15 -13.09 -9.81
C ALA A 15 0.83 -14.10 -8.70
N ARG A 16 0.16 -13.65 -7.64
CA ARG A 16 -0.31 -14.54 -6.57
C ARG A 16 -1.80 -14.75 -6.75
N LEU A 17 -2.22 -16.01 -6.82
CA LEU A 17 -3.63 -16.40 -6.91
C LEU A 17 -4.01 -17.25 -5.70
N ALA A 18 -5.24 -17.13 -5.25
CA ALA A 18 -5.77 -17.89 -4.12
C ALA A 18 -7.29 -18.10 -4.29
N LEU A 19 -7.87 -18.94 -3.43
CA LEU A 19 -9.32 -19.08 -3.31
C LEU A 19 -9.83 -18.30 -2.11
N CYS A 20 -10.89 -17.52 -2.32
CA CYS A 20 -11.68 -16.88 -1.29
C CYS A 20 -12.95 -17.68 -1.06
N GLU A 21 -13.20 -18.13 0.17
CA GLU A 21 -14.49 -18.72 0.53
C GLU A 21 -15.56 -17.61 0.59
N VAL A 22 -16.60 -17.73 -0.22
CA VAL A 22 -17.57 -16.63 -0.45
C VAL A 22 -18.35 -16.29 0.83
N GLU A 23 -18.62 -17.28 1.68
CA GLU A 23 -19.40 -17.08 2.91
C GLU A 23 -18.64 -16.29 3.97
N ASN A 24 -17.43 -16.71 4.33
CA ASN A 24 -16.67 -16.11 5.44
C ASN A 24 -15.52 -15.19 5.02
N GLY A 25 -15.11 -15.21 3.74
CA GLY A 25 -14.01 -14.40 3.21
C GLY A 25 -12.62 -14.93 3.51
N SER A 26 -12.49 -16.16 4.01
CA SER A 26 -11.19 -16.78 4.29
C SER A 26 -10.43 -17.06 2.99
N ILE A 27 -9.11 -16.84 3.02
CA ILE A 27 -8.23 -17.06 1.88
C ILE A 27 -7.48 -18.38 2.06
N SER A 28 -7.44 -19.20 1.02
CA SER A 28 -6.79 -20.50 1.04
C SER A 28 -6.11 -20.82 -0.30
N GLN A 29 -5.27 -21.86 -0.30
CA GLN A 29 -4.64 -22.38 -1.53
C GLN A 29 -3.84 -21.32 -2.32
N ALA A 30 -3.25 -20.36 -1.60
CA ALA A 30 -2.46 -19.30 -2.22
C ALA A 30 -1.22 -19.87 -2.91
N LYS A 31 -1.04 -19.55 -4.19
CA LYS A 31 0.10 -19.94 -5.02
C LYS A 31 0.65 -18.72 -5.73
N THR A 32 1.99 -18.62 -5.76
CA THR A 32 2.69 -17.52 -6.43
C THR A 32 3.33 -18.05 -7.71
N PHE A 33 3.15 -17.32 -8.80
CA PHE A 33 3.70 -17.60 -10.13
C PHE A 33 4.61 -16.44 -10.52
N ALA A 34 5.77 -16.74 -11.11
CA ALA A 34 6.61 -15.71 -11.73
C ALA A 34 5.94 -15.24 -13.02
N THR A 35 5.76 -13.93 -13.18
CA THR A 35 5.11 -13.36 -14.38
C THR A 35 5.91 -13.62 -15.66
N SER A 36 7.22 -13.81 -15.54
CA SER A 36 8.12 -14.17 -16.64
C SER A 36 7.87 -15.54 -17.24
N ASP A 37 7.21 -16.44 -16.51
CA ASP A 37 7.01 -17.83 -16.92
C ASP A 37 5.73 -18.01 -17.77
N TYR A 38 4.97 -16.93 -17.99
CA TYR A 38 3.67 -16.97 -18.67
C TYR A 38 3.50 -15.80 -19.63
N ASP A 39 2.86 -16.06 -20.78
CA ASP A 39 2.61 -15.05 -21.81
C ASP A 39 1.48 -14.09 -21.44
N SER A 40 0.61 -14.43 -20.48
CA SER A 40 -0.52 -13.60 -20.08
C SER A 40 -1.05 -13.95 -18.68
N LEU A 41 -1.78 -13.00 -18.09
CA LEU A 41 -2.55 -13.24 -16.85
C LEU A 41 -3.59 -14.36 -17.03
N GLU A 42 -4.21 -14.45 -18.21
CA GLU A 42 -5.18 -15.50 -18.53
C GLU A 42 -4.54 -16.90 -18.40
N ALA A 43 -3.30 -17.06 -18.90
CA ALA A 43 -2.58 -18.33 -18.82
C ALA A 43 -2.31 -18.74 -17.36
N VAL A 44 -1.93 -17.79 -16.50
CA VAL A 44 -1.73 -18.03 -15.06
C VAL A 44 -3.05 -18.44 -14.38
N ILE A 45 -4.14 -17.73 -14.68
CA ILE A 45 -5.46 -18.02 -14.11
C ILE A 45 -5.91 -19.44 -14.50
N ARG A 46 -5.80 -19.81 -15.79
CA ARG A 46 -6.18 -21.15 -16.26
C ARG A 46 -5.36 -22.23 -15.58
N HIS A 47 -4.03 -22.07 -15.53
CA HIS A 47 -3.15 -23.02 -14.85
C HIS A 47 -3.57 -23.18 -13.38
N TYR A 48 -3.79 -22.09 -12.65
CA TYR A 48 -4.19 -22.17 -11.25
C TYR A 48 -5.54 -22.88 -11.07
N LEU A 49 -6.54 -22.57 -11.90
CA LEU A 49 -7.89 -23.14 -11.81
C LEU A 49 -7.91 -24.64 -12.18
N ASP A 50 -7.14 -25.06 -13.18
CA ASP A 50 -7.00 -26.46 -13.59
C ASP A 50 -6.48 -27.35 -12.44
N GLU A 51 -5.63 -26.79 -11.56
CA GLU A 51 -5.12 -27.47 -10.38
C GLU A 51 -6.16 -27.61 -9.25
N GLN A 52 -7.08 -26.64 -9.09
CA GLN A 52 -8.01 -26.62 -7.95
C GLN A 52 -9.16 -27.63 -8.09
N LYS A 53 -9.53 -28.02 -9.32
CA LYS A 53 -10.64 -28.95 -9.61
C LYS A 53 -11.96 -28.53 -8.96
N GLN A 54 -12.22 -27.23 -8.87
CA GLN A 54 -13.46 -26.65 -8.38
C GLN A 54 -14.14 -25.85 -9.50
N ASP A 55 -15.47 -25.81 -9.48
CA ASP A 55 -16.24 -24.90 -10.35
C ASP A 55 -16.17 -23.50 -9.74
N ILE A 56 -15.41 -22.61 -10.35
CA ILE A 56 -15.20 -21.22 -9.90
C ILE A 56 -15.70 -20.30 -11.01
N LYS A 57 -16.65 -19.42 -10.66
CA LYS A 57 -17.33 -18.54 -11.61
C LYS A 57 -17.16 -17.06 -11.33
N ASP A 58 -16.60 -16.73 -10.18
CA ASP A 58 -16.45 -15.35 -9.72
C ASP A 58 -14.98 -15.11 -9.40
N GLY A 59 -14.48 -13.93 -9.76
CA GLY A 59 -13.08 -13.58 -9.54
C GLY A 59 -12.86 -12.10 -9.23
N CYS A 60 -11.86 -11.80 -8.40
CA CYS A 60 -11.35 -10.44 -8.22
C CYS A 60 -9.83 -10.41 -8.23
N ILE A 61 -9.23 -9.66 -9.14
CA ILE A 61 -7.77 -9.55 -9.27
C ILE A 61 -7.35 -8.12 -8.95
N ALA A 62 -6.50 -7.98 -7.96
CA ALA A 62 -5.81 -6.75 -7.62
C ALA A 62 -4.54 -6.62 -8.47
N ILE A 63 -4.33 -5.46 -9.10
CA ILE A 63 -3.20 -5.21 -10.00
C ILE A 63 -2.50 -3.90 -9.62
N ALA A 64 -1.17 -3.92 -9.57
CA ALA A 64 -0.33 -2.77 -9.27
C ALA A 64 -0.22 -1.77 -10.46
N CYS A 65 -1.35 -1.26 -10.93
CA CYS A 65 -1.46 -0.14 -11.86
C CYS A 65 -2.80 0.59 -11.69
N PRO A 66 -2.95 1.80 -12.26
CA PRO A 66 -4.24 2.48 -12.33
C PRO A 66 -5.24 1.67 -13.16
N ILE A 67 -6.47 1.53 -12.66
CA ILE A 67 -7.58 0.88 -13.35
C ILE A 67 -8.63 1.94 -13.70
N THR A 68 -8.67 2.37 -14.96
CA THR A 68 -9.57 3.45 -15.42
C THR A 68 -10.71 2.95 -16.29
N ASP A 69 -10.45 1.94 -17.13
CA ASP A 69 -11.37 1.43 -18.15
C ASP A 69 -11.23 -0.09 -18.32
N ASP A 70 -11.87 -0.64 -19.36
CA ASP A 70 -11.80 -2.06 -19.71
C ASP A 70 -10.37 -2.55 -20.03
N TRP A 71 -9.55 -1.69 -20.64
CA TRP A 71 -8.17 -2.01 -21.01
C TRP A 71 -7.24 -1.77 -19.82
N VAL A 72 -6.54 -2.82 -19.41
CA VAL A 72 -5.55 -2.79 -18.34
C VAL A 72 -4.18 -2.98 -18.96
N GLU A 73 -3.26 -2.06 -18.67
CA GLU A 73 -1.86 -2.12 -19.05
C GLU A 73 -1.00 -2.06 -17.79
N MET A 74 -0.19 -3.10 -17.56
CA MET A 74 0.64 -3.16 -16.36
C MET A 74 1.83 -2.21 -16.47
N THR A 75 2.10 -1.45 -15.41
CA THR A 75 3.21 -0.48 -15.40
C THR A 75 4.59 -1.14 -15.34
N ASN A 76 4.67 -2.34 -14.75
CA ASN A 76 5.92 -3.01 -14.43
C ASN A 76 6.03 -4.42 -15.06
N HIS A 77 5.23 -4.71 -16.08
CA HIS A 77 5.26 -5.96 -16.87
C HIS A 77 4.53 -5.76 -18.20
N ASP A 78 4.84 -6.56 -19.21
CA ASP A 78 4.34 -6.35 -20.59
C ASP A 78 2.91 -6.88 -20.83
N TRP A 79 2.23 -7.38 -19.79
CA TRP A 79 0.85 -7.83 -19.94
C TRP A 79 -0.10 -6.65 -20.07
N ALA A 80 -0.92 -6.70 -21.13
CA ALA A 80 -2.06 -5.83 -21.31
C ALA A 80 -3.26 -6.64 -21.81
N PHE A 81 -4.46 -6.33 -21.31
CA PHE A 81 -5.65 -7.11 -21.61
C PHE A 81 -6.94 -6.31 -21.44
N SER A 82 -8.01 -6.79 -22.08
CA SER A 82 -9.39 -6.34 -21.82
C SER A 82 -9.99 -7.17 -20.71
N THR A 83 -10.55 -6.49 -19.69
CA THR A 83 -11.22 -7.12 -18.56
C THR A 83 -12.44 -7.93 -19.02
N LYS A 84 -13.25 -7.38 -19.93
CA LYS A 84 -14.40 -8.08 -20.52
C LYS A 84 -13.98 -9.32 -21.28
N LYS A 85 -12.94 -9.22 -22.11
CA LYS A 85 -12.45 -10.37 -22.88
C LYS A 85 -11.88 -11.46 -21.97
N LEU A 86 -11.14 -11.08 -20.92
CA LEU A 86 -10.65 -12.04 -19.92
C LEU A 86 -11.80 -12.76 -19.21
N LYS A 87 -12.84 -12.01 -18.80
CA LYS A 87 -14.05 -12.57 -18.19
C LYS A 87 -14.73 -13.60 -19.11
N GLU A 88 -14.95 -13.25 -20.38
CA GLU A 88 -15.56 -14.12 -21.38
C GLU A 88 -14.72 -15.37 -21.65
N ASN A 89 -13.41 -15.21 -21.82
CA ASN A 89 -12.49 -16.30 -22.12
C ASN A 89 -12.43 -17.33 -20.98
N ILE A 90 -12.36 -16.88 -19.73
CA ILE A 90 -12.32 -17.78 -18.56
C ILE A 90 -13.71 -18.37 -18.27
N GLY A 91 -14.79 -17.68 -18.66
CA GLY A 91 -16.17 -18.12 -18.41
C GLY A 91 -16.72 -17.68 -17.05
N PHE A 92 -16.25 -16.55 -16.53
CA PHE A 92 -16.72 -16.00 -15.25
C PHE A 92 -18.07 -15.26 -15.38
N GLU A 93 -18.93 -15.44 -14.37
CA GLU A 93 -20.16 -14.66 -14.18
C GLU A 93 -19.82 -13.25 -13.67
N HIS A 94 -18.84 -13.11 -12.77
CA HIS A 94 -18.30 -11.83 -12.30
C HIS A 94 -16.77 -11.83 -12.35
N LEU A 95 -16.18 -10.76 -12.89
CA LEU A 95 -14.74 -10.52 -12.83
C LEU A 95 -14.51 -9.05 -12.47
N GLU A 96 -13.99 -8.83 -11.28
CA GLU A 96 -13.57 -7.51 -10.82
C GLU A 96 -12.06 -7.37 -11.00
N ILE A 97 -11.63 -6.29 -11.65
CA ILE A 97 -10.22 -5.91 -11.68
C ILE A 97 -10.11 -4.61 -10.90
N ILE A 98 -9.27 -4.60 -9.86
CA ILE A 98 -9.08 -3.45 -8.97
C ILE A 98 -7.61 -3.11 -8.84
N ASN A 99 -7.33 -1.89 -8.43
CA ASN A 99 -5.97 -1.50 -8.08
C ASN A 99 -5.50 -2.21 -6.79
N ASP A 100 -4.21 -2.46 -6.65
CA ASP A 100 -3.57 -3.09 -5.48
C ASP A 100 -3.85 -2.37 -4.15
N PHE A 101 -3.73 -1.04 -4.10
CA PHE A 101 -4.07 -0.25 -2.91
C PHE A 101 -5.57 -0.19 -2.64
N THR A 102 -6.40 -0.28 -3.67
CA THR A 102 -7.85 -0.51 -3.49
C THR A 102 -8.09 -1.82 -2.77
N ALA A 103 -7.44 -2.91 -3.20
CA ALA A 103 -7.54 -4.20 -2.53
C ALA A 103 -7.05 -4.11 -1.08
N VAL A 104 -5.84 -3.58 -0.83
CA VAL A 104 -5.32 -3.43 0.54
C VAL A 104 -6.25 -2.61 1.43
N SER A 105 -6.89 -1.56 0.89
CA SER A 105 -7.89 -0.81 1.64
C SER A 105 -9.08 -1.69 2.03
N MET A 106 -9.65 -2.43 1.08
CA MET A 106 -10.79 -3.33 1.30
C MET A 106 -10.49 -4.48 2.25
N ALA A 107 -9.22 -4.76 2.56
CA ALA A 107 -8.83 -5.75 3.57
C ALA A 107 -9.07 -5.27 5.00
N ILE A 108 -9.06 -3.96 5.26
CA ILE A 108 -9.09 -3.38 6.62
C ILE A 108 -10.27 -3.84 7.47
N PRO A 109 -11.51 -3.87 6.96
CA PRO A 109 -12.66 -4.37 7.73
C PRO A 109 -12.52 -5.84 8.15
N MET A 110 -11.66 -6.61 7.47
CA MET A 110 -11.42 -8.03 7.72
C MET A 110 -10.23 -8.28 8.66
N LEU A 111 -9.46 -7.24 9.04
CA LEU A 111 -8.27 -7.40 9.88
C LEU A 111 -8.63 -7.49 11.36
N GLY A 112 -8.24 -8.61 11.99
CA GLY A 112 -8.20 -8.77 13.44
C GLY A 112 -7.02 -8.04 14.12
N ALA A 113 -7.02 -7.99 15.45
CA ALA A 113 -5.98 -7.32 16.25
C ALA A 113 -4.59 -7.96 16.09
N GLU A 114 -4.54 -9.24 15.78
CA GLU A 114 -3.34 -10.03 15.47
C GLU A 114 -2.68 -9.62 14.14
N HIS A 115 -3.43 -8.93 13.27
CA HIS A 115 -2.99 -8.53 11.94
C HIS A 115 -2.49 -7.08 11.87
N VAL A 116 -2.38 -6.41 13.02
CA VAL A 116 -1.96 -5.01 13.10
C VAL A 116 -1.04 -4.75 14.29
N ILE A 117 -0.15 -3.78 14.13
CA ILE A 117 0.64 -3.20 15.22
C ILE A 117 0.26 -1.73 15.37
N GLN A 118 -0.19 -1.34 16.56
CA GLN A 118 -0.65 0.03 16.82
C GLN A 118 0.52 0.99 17.13
N PHE A 119 0.43 2.21 16.60
CA PHE A 119 1.33 3.34 16.83
C PHE A 119 0.53 4.54 17.36
N GLY A 120 0.22 4.51 18.66
CA GLY A 120 -0.53 5.56 19.35
C GLY A 120 -2.02 5.65 18.98
N GLY A 121 -2.67 6.70 19.46
CA GLY A 121 -4.11 6.90 19.34
C GLY A 121 -4.94 6.04 20.30
N LYS A 122 -6.26 6.06 20.12
CA LYS A 122 -7.24 5.26 20.86
C LYS A 122 -7.90 4.26 19.92
N GLU A 123 -8.93 3.56 20.38
CA GLU A 123 -9.74 2.70 19.52
C GLU A 123 -10.37 3.46 18.34
N PRO A 124 -10.49 2.82 17.17
CA PRO A 124 -11.10 3.43 16.00
C PRO A 124 -12.59 3.70 16.27
N VAL A 125 -13.09 4.82 15.76
CA VAL A 125 -14.52 5.11 15.79
C VAL A 125 -15.18 4.31 14.68
N LYS A 126 -16.07 3.39 15.05
CA LYS A 126 -16.79 2.52 14.12
C LYS A 126 -17.43 3.32 12.98
N ASP A 127 -17.32 2.76 11.76
CA ASP A 127 -17.92 3.26 10.52
C ASP A 127 -17.47 4.68 10.10
N LYS A 128 -16.39 5.22 10.70
CA LYS A 128 -15.78 6.48 10.27
C LYS A 128 -14.75 6.26 9.16
N PRO A 129 -14.42 7.33 8.40
CA PRO A 129 -13.44 7.22 7.32
C PRO A 129 -12.09 6.67 7.80
N VAL A 130 -11.40 5.98 6.91
CA VAL A 130 -10.08 5.39 7.12
C VAL A 130 -9.15 5.89 6.03
N ALA A 131 -7.91 6.21 6.38
CA ALA A 131 -6.83 6.44 5.40
C ALA A 131 -5.88 5.24 5.39
N ILE A 132 -5.39 4.90 4.21
CA ILE A 132 -4.42 3.84 3.98
C ILE A 132 -3.30 4.41 3.14
N TYR A 133 -2.05 4.18 3.54
CA TYR A 133 -0.90 4.56 2.74
C TYR A 133 0.26 3.60 2.99
N GLY A 134 1.20 3.49 2.05
CA GLY A 134 2.31 2.54 2.21
C GLY A 134 3.47 2.86 1.31
N ALA A 135 4.66 2.86 1.90
CA ALA A 135 5.92 3.07 1.19
C ALA A 135 6.51 1.71 0.79
N GLY A 136 6.63 1.50 -0.52
CA GLY A 136 7.21 0.31 -1.15
C GLY A 136 8.16 0.72 -2.27
N THR A 137 7.93 0.20 -3.47
CA THR A 137 8.57 0.74 -4.70
C THR A 137 8.16 2.19 -4.92
N GLY A 138 6.87 2.51 -4.70
CA GLY A 138 6.30 3.85 -4.70
C GLY A 138 5.61 4.19 -3.38
N LEU A 139 4.69 5.15 -3.41
CA LEU A 139 3.83 5.56 -2.30
C LEU A 139 2.36 5.47 -2.70
N GLY A 140 1.68 4.40 -2.32
CA GLY A 140 0.24 4.27 -2.55
C GLY A 140 -0.57 4.96 -1.46
N VAL A 141 -1.75 5.47 -1.83
CA VAL A 141 -2.73 6.06 -0.93
C VAL A 141 -4.14 5.66 -1.35
N SER A 142 -4.97 5.27 -0.39
CA SER A 142 -6.41 5.06 -0.59
C SER A 142 -7.17 5.47 0.67
N HIS A 143 -8.47 5.70 0.54
CA HIS A 143 -9.35 5.90 1.68
C HIS A 143 -10.51 4.90 1.64
N LEU A 144 -11.09 4.61 2.81
CA LEU A 144 -12.36 3.91 2.91
C LEU A 144 -13.39 4.77 3.62
N VAL A 145 -14.62 4.72 3.14
CA VAL A 145 -15.78 5.30 3.80
C VAL A 145 -16.89 4.26 3.94
N HIS A 146 -17.65 4.32 5.02
CA HIS A 146 -18.78 3.41 5.23
C HIS A 146 -20.10 4.09 4.85
N VAL A 147 -20.76 3.57 3.83
CA VAL A 147 -22.01 4.09 3.25
C VAL A 147 -22.98 2.93 3.04
N ASP A 148 -24.21 3.05 3.54
CA ASP A 148 -25.28 2.05 3.36
C ASP A 148 -24.85 0.60 3.66
N LYS A 149 -24.17 0.40 4.81
CA LYS A 149 -23.64 -0.91 5.26
C LYS A 149 -22.54 -1.48 4.37
N ARG A 150 -21.88 -0.63 3.57
CA ARG A 150 -20.78 -1.01 2.69
C ARG A 150 -19.60 -0.09 2.93
N TRP A 151 -18.43 -0.70 3.05
CA TRP A 151 -17.17 -0.03 2.81
C TRP A 151 -17.00 0.29 1.33
N VAL A 152 -16.65 1.54 1.03
CA VAL A 152 -16.40 2.04 -0.32
C VAL A 152 -14.97 2.55 -0.37
N SER A 153 -14.14 1.92 -1.22
CA SER A 153 -12.79 2.39 -1.51
C SER A 153 -12.83 3.66 -2.35
N LEU A 154 -12.03 4.64 -1.96
CA LEU A 154 -11.79 5.89 -2.67
C LEU A 154 -10.32 5.88 -3.13
N PRO A 155 -10.03 5.33 -4.32
CA PRO A 155 -8.68 5.29 -4.86
C PRO A 155 -8.19 6.69 -5.25
N GLY A 156 -6.87 6.84 -5.36
CA GLY A 156 -6.26 8.03 -5.93
C GLY A 156 -4.75 8.01 -5.88
N GLU A 157 -4.14 9.03 -6.49
CA GLU A 157 -2.68 9.17 -6.62
C GLU A 157 -2.09 10.04 -5.50
N GLY A 158 -2.53 9.80 -4.26
CA GLY A 158 -2.19 10.65 -3.11
C GLY A 158 -0.70 10.67 -2.77
N GLY A 159 0.10 9.71 -3.24
CA GLY A 159 1.55 9.72 -3.07
C GLY A 159 2.28 10.73 -3.97
N HIS A 160 1.60 11.23 -4.99
CA HIS A 160 2.15 12.19 -5.96
C HIS A 160 1.89 13.66 -5.60
N VAL A 161 1.27 13.94 -4.45
CA VAL A 161 1.17 15.32 -3.92
C VAL A 161 2.55 15.87 -3.56
N ASP A 162 2.68 17.20 -3.48
CA ASP A 162 3.95 17.85 -3.15
C ASP A 162 4.55 17.38 -1.82
N PHE A 163 5.88 17.26 -1.77
CA PHE A 163 6.59 17.05 -0.52
C PHE A 163 6.50 18.32 0.36
N ALA A 164 5.87 18.18 1.51
CA ALA A 164 5.72 19.25 2.49
C ALA A 164 6.84 19.19 3.55
N ALA A 165 7.93 19.93 3.33
CA ALA A 165 8.99 20.11 4.32
C ALA A 165 8.49 20.88 5.57
N ASN A 166 9.05 20.60 6.75
CA ASN A 166 8.70 21.33 8.00
C ASN A 166 9.91 21.86 8.79
N SER A 167 11.11 21.84 8.23
CA SER A 167 12.31 22.35 8.86
C SER A 167 13.30 22.85 7.83
N GLU A 168 14.24 23.70 8.22
CA GLU A 168 15.27 24.25 7.33
C GLU A 168 16.11 23.14 6.67
N GLU A 169 16.43 22.06 7.39
CA GLU A 169 17.13 20.91 6.82
C GLU A 169 16.31 20.20 5.73
N GLU A 170 15.00 20.06 5.95
CA GLU A 170 14.13 19.47 4.95
C GLU A 170 13.90 20.40 3.74
N ASP A 171 13.92 21.72 3.95
CA ASP A 171 13.87 22.70 2.88
C ASP A 171 15.11 22.58 1.98
N GLN A 172 16.31 22.45 2.57
CA GLN A 172 17.55 22.19 1.84
C GLN A 172 17.51 20.87 1.06
N ILE A 173 16.97 19.81 1.66
CA ILE A 173 16.74 18.53 0.97
C ILE A 173 15.79 18.72 -0.22
N LEU A 174 14.68 19.44 -0.02
CA LEU A 174 13.70 19.72 -1.06
C LEU A 174 14.32 20.50 -2.22
N GLU A 175 15.17 21.49 -1.95
CA GLU A 175 15.90 22.25 -2.98
C GLU A 175 16.81 21.34 -3.79
N VAL A 176 17.64 20.52 -3.15
CA VAL A 176 18.53 19.57 -3.85
C VAL A 176 17.74 18.61 -4.73
N LEU A 177 16.63 18.06 -4.24
CA LEU A 177 15.79 17.15 -5.04
C LEU A 177 15.09 17.87 -6.19
N ARG A 178 14.67 19.12 -5.98
CA ARG A 178 13.99 19.94 -7.00
C ARG A 178 14.93 20.30 -8.15
N GLU A 179 16.19 20.59 -7.86
CA GLU A 179 17.21 20.84 -8.89
C GLU A 179 17.43 19.62 -9.80
N GLU A 180 17.33 18.40 -9.26
CA GLU A 180 17.54 17.17 -10.02
C GLU A 180 16.31 16.65 -10.75
N LEU A 181 15.12 16.79 -10.13
CA LEU A 181 13.91 16.08 -10.55
C LEU A 181 12.78 17.02 -11.02
N GLY A 182 12.89 18.32 -10.76
CA GLY A 182 11.79 19.27 -10.92
C GLY A 182 10.74 19.08 -9.82
N HIS A 183 9.63 18.43 -10.14
CA HIS A 183 8.56 18.19 -9.15
C HIS A 183 9.01 17.14 -8.11
N VAL A 184 8.89 17.50 -6.83
CA VAL A 184 9.24 16.62 -5.70
C VAL A 184 7.96 16.24 -4.98
N SER A 185 7.42 15.07 -5.31
CA SER A 185 6.27 14.50 -4.61
C SER A 185 6.65 13.86 -3.27
N ALA A 186 5.65 13.55 -2.44
CA ALA A 186 5.83 12.76 -1.23
C ALA A 186 6.49 11.40 -1.52
N GLU A 187 6.14 10.73 -2.63
CA GLU A 187 6.79 9.48 -3.07
C GLU A 187 8.30 9.61 -3.27
N ARG A 188 8.79 10.78 -3.71
CA ARG A 188 10.23 11.03 -3.93
C ARG A 188 11.05 10.97 -2.64
N VAL A 189 10.40 10.97 -1.47
CA VAL A 189 11.04 10.82 -0.16
C VAL A 189 10.48 9.64 0.66
N LEU A 190 9.24 9.19 0.39
CA LEU A 190 8.56 8.10 1.08
C LEU A 190 8.41 6.85 0.21
N SER A 191 9.53 6.31 -0.26
CA SER A 191 9.59 5.03 -0.98
C SER A 191 10.99 4.41 -0.79
N GLY A 192 11.22 3.21 -1.30
CA GLY A 192 12.56 2.63 -1.36
C GLY A 192 13.55 3.55 -2.09
N ALA A 193 13.15 4.07 -3.26
CA ALA A 193 13.94 5.07 -3.98
C ALA A 193 14.02 6.40 -3.19
N GLY A 194 12.95 6.75 -2.47
CA GLY A 194 12.92 7.93 -1.60
C GLY A 194 13.93 7.90 -0.46
N LEU A 195 14.21 6.74 0.13
CA LEU A 195 15.30 6.58 1.10
C LEU A 195 16.67 6.91 0.50
N VAL A 196 16.90 6.50 -0.75
CA VAL A 196 18.15 6.83 -1.46
C VAL A 196 18.22 8.31 -1.78
N ASN A 197 17.10 8.92 -2.18
CA ASN A 197 17.01 10.36 -2.42
C ASN A 197 17.32 11.17 -1.15
N LEU A 198 16.73 10.79 -0.01
CA LEU A 198 17.02 11.41 1.28
C LEU A 198 18.51 11.30 1.62
N TYR A 199 19.09 10.10 1.54
CA TYR A 199 20.51 9.89 1.77
C TYR A 199 21.38 10.77 0.85
N ARG A 200 21.12 10.76 -0.46
CA ARG A 200 21.88 11.55 -1.43
C ARG A 200 21.78 13.05 -1.15
N ALA A 201 20.59 13.54 -0.83
CA ALA A 201 20.36 14.94 -0.51
C ALA A 201 21.10 15.36 0.77
N ILE A 202 21.02 14.55 1.85
CA ILE A 202 21.75 14.79 3.10
C ILE A 202 23.25 14.94 2.86
N VAL A 203 23.84 14.01 2.09
CA VAL A 203 25.29 14.05 1.78
C VAL A 203 25.66 15.31 0.97
N LYS A 204 24.80 15.72 0.04
CA LYS A 204 25.03 16.92 -0.79
C LYS A 204 24.87 18.23 -0.02
N VAL A 205 23.90 18.30 0.89
CA VAL A 205 23.71 19.45 1.79
C VAL A 205 24.96 19.66 2.65
N ASP A 206 25.63 18.58 3.03
CA ASP A 206 26.92 18.60 3.73
C ASP A 206 28.14 18.73 2.78
N HIS A 207 27.92 19.16 1.53
CA HIS A 207 28.95 19.39 0.51
C HIS A 207 29.86 18.18 0.21
N ARG A 208 29.35 16.96 0.42
CA ARG A 208 30.03 15.70 0.08
C ARG A 208 29.43 15.05 -1.17
N VAL A 209 30.12 14.04 -1.68
CA VAL A 209 29.68 13.26 -2.85
C VAL A 209 29.04 11.94 -2.37
N PRO A 210 27.77 11.66 -2.71
CA PRO A 210 27.12 10.43 -2.30
C PRO A 210 27.61 9.21 -3.07
N GLU A 211 27.80 8.10 -2.37
CA GLU A 211 27.92 6.76 -2.98
C GLU A 211 26.63 6.37 -3.72
N ASN A 212 26.74 5.47 -4.71
CA ASN A 212 25.60 4.92 -5.44
C ASN A 212 24.95 3.75 -4.67
N LEU A 213 24.32 4.05 -3.53
CA LEU A 213 23.68 3.05 -2.67
C LEU A 213 22.29 2.64 -3.19
N LYS A 214 21.96 1.36 -3.02
CA LYS A 214 20.60 0.84 -3.21
C LYS A 214 19.73 1.05 -1.96
N PRO A 215 18.39 1.03 -2.09
CA PRO A 215 17.48 1.21 -0.95
C PRO A 215 17.78 0.29 0.25
N LYS A 216 18.09 -0.98 -0.04
CA LYS A 216 18.40 -1.98 1.00
C LYS A 216 19.68 -1.61 1.76
N GLU A 217 20.71 -1.15 1.06
CA GLU A 217 22.00 -0.76 1.66
C GLU A 217 21.84 0.43 2.62
N VAL A 218 21.00 1.41 2.26
CA VAL A 218 20.69 2.55 3.15
C VAL A 218 20.06 2.04 4.45
N SER A 219 19.04 1.18 4.37
CA SER A 219 18.41 0.62 5.57
C SER A 219 19.35 -0.29 6.38
N GLU A 220 20.16 -1.13 5.73
CA GLU A 220 21.10 -2.03 6.41
C GLU A 220 22.19 -1.25 7.16
N ARG A 221 22.79 -0.23 6.52
CA ARG A 221 23.82 0.61 7.14
C ARG A 221 23.24 1.48 8.28
N ALA A 222 21.99 1.93 8.15
CA ALA A 222 21.29 2.65 9.22
C ALA A 222 21.06 1.77 10.46
N LEU A 223 20.59 0.53 10.26
CA LEU A 223 20.32 -0.42 11.35
C LEU A 223 21.61 -0.94 12.00
N ALA A 224 22.69 -1.07 11.23
CA ALA A 224 24.01 -1.46 11.74
C ALA A 224 24.76 -0.31 12.42
N ASP A 225 24.19 0.91 12.44
CA ASP A 225 24.82 2.14 12.92
C ASP A 225 26.21 2.41 12.30
N SER A 226 26.39 1.98 11.05
CA SER A 226 27.68 2.05 10.35
C SER A 226 27.79 3.22 9.37
N CYS A 227 26.70 3.97 9.17
CA CYS A 227 26.66 5.18 8.36
C CYS A 227 25.69 6.20 8.94
N THR A 228 26.22 7.34 9.39
CA THR A 228 25.44 8.43 9.99
C THR A 228 24.43 9.04 9.01
N ASP A 229 24.79 9.17 7.73
CA ASP A 229 23.89 9.71 6.69
C ASP A 229 22.71 8.76 6.42
N CYS A 230 22.97 7.46 6.38
CA CYS A 230 21.93 6.44 6.22
C CYS A 230 20.98 6.43 7.42
N ARG A 231 21.52 6.52 8.64
CA ARG A 231 20.72 6.63 9.86
C ARG A 231 19.90 7.92 9.90
N ARG A 232 20.44 9.04 9.41
CA ARG A 232 19.70 10.30 9.28
C ARG A 232 18.58 10.19 8.25
N ALA A 233 18.85 9.61 7.07
CA ALA A 233 17.85 9.38 6.03
C ALA A 233 16.68 8.52 6.55
N LEU A 234 16.98 7.43 7.25
CA LEU A 234 15.94 6.57 7.83
C LEU A 234 15.16 7.27 8.96
N SER A 235 15.82 8.13 9.73
CA SER A 235 15.16 8.94 10.77
C SER A 235 14.19 9.96 10.17
N LEU A 236 14.62 10.71 9.14
CA LEU A 236 13.78 11.66 8.43
C LEU A 236 12.60 10.96 7.74
N PHE A 237 12.85 9.81 7.10
CA PHE A 237 11.79 9.00 6.51
C PHE A 237 10.67 8.69 7.52
N CYS A 238 11.02 8.26 8.74
CA CYS A 238 10.02 7.95 9.76
C CYS A 238 9.20 9.18 10.19
N VAL A 239 9.85 10.34 10.33
CA VAL A 239 9.19 11.61 10.69
C VAL A 239 8.28 12.10 9.56
N ILE A 240 8.76 12.09 8.32
CA ILE A 240 8.00 12.48 7.13
C ILE A 240 6.78 11.56 6.96
N MET A 241 6.95 10.25 7.16
CA MET A 241 5.86 9.25 7.10
C MET A 241 4.76 9.60 8.12
N GLY A 242 5.15 9.97 9.34
CA GLY A 242 4.23 10.43 10.38
C GLY A 242 3.46 11.67 9.95
N ARG A 243 4.16 12.72 9.50
CA ARG A 243 3.52 13.98 9.06
C ARG A 243 2.57 13.76 7.90
N PHE A 244 2.94 12.93 6.93
CA PHE A 244 2.10 12.58 5.79
C PHE A 244 0.81 11.88 6.24
N GLY A 245 0.91 10.85 7.09
CA GLY A 245 -0.26 10.18 7.66
C GLY A 245 -1.17 11.14 8.44
N GLY A 246 -0.58 12.08 9.20
CA GLY A 246 -1.35 13.10 9.92
C GLY A 246 -2.09 14.08 9.00
N ASN A 247 -1.53 14.38 7.81
CA ASN A 247 -2.19 15.19 6.80
C ASN A 247 -3.39 14.46 6.19
N LEU A 248 -3.24 13.17 5.86
CA LEU A 248 -4.37 12.34 5.39
C LEU A 248 -5.49 12.30 6.42
N ALA A 249 -5.13 12.15 7.71
CA ALA A 249 -6.09 12.10 8.79
C ALA A 249 -6.93 13.38 8.93
N LEU A 250 -6.28 14.54 8.81
CA LEU A 250 -6.95 15.84 8.82
C LEU A 250 -7.82 16.06 7.58
N ASN A 251 -7.38 15.59 6.42
CA ASN A 251 -8.03 15.89 5.15
C ASN A 251 -9.45 15.27 5.05
N LEU A 252 -9.62 14.04 5.56
CA LEU A 252 -10.89 13.31 5.47
C LEU A 252 -11.52 12.98 6.83
N GLY A 253 -10.95 13.46 7.94
CA GLY A 253 -11.45 13.20 9.29
C GLY A 253 -11.47 11.69 9.60
N THR A 254 -10.32 11.03 9.45
CA THR A 254 -10.24 9.56 9.43
C THR A 254 -10.23 8.93 10.82
N PHE A 255 -11.29 9.17 11.60
CA PHE A 255 -11.44 8.61 12.95
C PHE A 255 -11.61 7.08 12.97
N GLY A 256 -11.85 6.45 11.82
CA GLY A 256 -11.81 4.99 11.69
C GLY A 256 -10.39 4.42 11.72
N GLY A 257 -9.38 5.29 11.65
CA GLY A 257 -7.97 4.94 11.77
C GLY A 257 -7.16 5.32 10.54
N VAL A 258 -5.84 5.22 10.71
CA VAL A 258 -4.86 5.39 9.63
C VAL A 258 -4.02 4.13 9.56
N TYR A 259 -3.94 3.51 8.40
CA TYR A 259 -3.27 2.23 8.20
C TYR A 259 -2.05 2.39 7.30
N ILE A 260 -0.93 1.82 7.74
CA ILE A 260 0.30 1.71 6.98
C ILE A 260 0.32 0.34 6.34
N ALA A 261 0.14 0.29 5.02
CA ALA A 261 0.28 -0.92 4.24
C ALA A 261 1.74 -1.38 4.24
N GLY A 262 1.94 -2.71 4.32
CA GLY A 262 3.26 -3.33 4.30
C GLY A 262 4.08 -2.92 3.07
N GLY A 263 5.40 -2.88 3.25
CA GLY A 263 6.34 -2.38 2.24
C GLY A 263 7.76 -2.44 2.77
N ILE A 264 8.46 -1.31 2.78
CA ILE A 264 9.82 -1.28 3.35
C ILE A 264 9.84 -1.23 4.88
N VAL A 265 8.80 -0.68 5.53
CA VAL A 265 8.76 -0.44 6.99
C VAL A 265 8.95 -1.69 7.85
N PRO A 266 8.32 -2.86 7.56
CA PRO A 266 8.53 -4.06 8.37
C PRO A 266 9.99 -4.49 8.50
N ARG A 267 10.87 -4.15 7.55
CA ARG A 267 12.30 -4.50 7.57
C ARG A 267 13.10 -3.75 8.64
N PHE A 268 12.58 -2.63 9.11
CA PHE A 268 13.20 -1.78 10.14
C PHE A 268 12.19 -1.44 11.25
N LEU A 269 11.29 -2.38 11.56
CA LEU A 269 10.19 -2.19 12.51
C LEU A 269 10.64 -1.65 13.87
N GLU A 270 11.70 -2.22 14.47
CA GLU A 270 12.19 -1.77 15.77
C GLU A 270 12.75 -0.34 15.72
N PHE A 271 13.45 0.01 14.63
CA PHE A 271 13.87 1.39 14.39
C PHE A 271 12.65 2.32 14.26
N PHE A 272 11.64 1.92 13.48
CA PHE A 272 10.41 2.68 13.29
C PHE A 272 9.65 2.89 14.61
N LYS A 273 9.55 1.88 15.48
CA LYS A 273 8.95 2.00 16.83
C LYS A 273 9.69 3.00 17.71
N SER A 274 11.01 3.04 17.63
CA SER A 274 11.86 3.98 18.37
C SER A 274 11.94 5.40 17.76
N SER A 275 11.33 5.60 16.59
CA SER A 275 11.44 6.84 15.83
C SER A 275 10.49 7.95 16.32
N GLY A 276 10.64 9.15 15.76
CA GLY A 276 9.72 10.27 15.96
C GLY A 276 8.37 10.17 15.24
N PHE A 277 8.05 9.02 14.61
CA PHE A 277 6.86 8.85 13.75
C PHE A 277 5.56 9.38 14.39
N ARG A 278 5.21 8.92 15.59
CA ARG A 278 3.92 9.28 16.20
C ARG A 278 3.87 10.74 16.64
N ALA A 279 4.97 11.27 17.18
CA ALA A 279 5.07 12.69 17.51
C ALA A 279 4.89 13.56 16.25
N ALA A 280 5.49 13.15 15.13
CA ALA A 280 5.38 13.83 13.85
C ALA A 280 3.97 13.75 13.23
N PHE A 281 3.26 12.63 13.43
CA PHE A 281 1.85 12.48 13.06
C PHE A 281 0.96 13.50 13.79
N GLU A 282 1.22 13.71 15.08
CA GLU A 282 0.47 14.62 15.94
C GLU A 282 0.91 16.10 15.86
N ASP A 283 2.04 16.38 15.20
CA ASP A 283 2.58 17.73 15.07
C ASP A 283 1.78 18.58 14.07
N LYS A 284 0.59 19.00 14.50
CA LYS A 284 -0.41 19.76 13.72
C LYS A 284 -0.83 21.05 14.43
N GLY A 285 0.04 21.61 15.28
CA GLY A 285 -0.23 22.83 16.04
C GLY A 285 -1.53 22.74 16.85
N ARG A 286 -2.44 23.71 16.68
CA ARG A 286 -3.75 23.71 17.36
C ARG A 286 -4.67 22.53 17.00
N PHE A 287 -4.37 21.79 15.93
CA PHE A 287 -5.09 20.57 15.53
C PHE A 287 -4.46 19.29 16.09
N ARG A 288 -3.42 19.38 16.92
CA ARG A 288 -2.81 18.22 17.59
C ARG A 288 -3.86 17.34 18.26
N ASP A 289 -4.75 17.93 19.04
CA ASP A 289 -5.77 17.18 19.78
C ASP A 289 -6.80 16.48 18.87
N TYR A 290 -7.01 16.99 17.64
CA TYR A 290 -7.89 16.38 16.64
C TYR A 290 -7.36 15.02 16.18
N VAL A 291 -6.05 14.94 15.92
CA VAL A 291 -5.40 13.71 15.42
C VAL A 291 -4.86 12.81 16.54
N ALA A 292 -4.66 13.35 17.75
CA ALA A 292 -4.11 12.61 18.88
C ALA A 292 -4.91 11.36 19.27
N THR A 293 -6.23 11.35 19.05
CA THR A 293 -7.07 10.17 19.32
C THR A 293 -7.14 9.18 18.17
N ILE A 294 -6.74 9.56 16.95
CA ILE A 294 -6.83 8.70 15.78
C ILE A 294 -5.75 7.61 15.87
N PRO A 295 -6.13 6.32 15.86
CA PRO A 295 -5.14 5.25 15.86
C PRO A 295 -4.39 5.20 14.53
N VAL A 296 -3.11 4.87 14.64
CA VAL A 296 -2.32 4.44 13.49
C VAL A 296 -2.01 2.96 13.65
N TYR A 297 -2.16 2.18 12.59
CA TYR A 297 -1.84 0.76 12.57
C TYR A 297 -0.88 0.46 11.43
N MET A 298 0.13 -0.39 11.66
CA MET A 298 0.84 -1.04 10.57
C MET A 298 0.22 -2.40 10.33
N ILE A 299 -0.13 -2.71 9.09
CA ILE A 299 -0.69 -3.99 8.69
C ILE A 299 0.43 -5.04 8.69
N THR A 300 0.23 -6.14 9.41
CA THR A 300 1.15 -7.28 9.50
C THR A 300 0.61 -8.56 8.85
N HIS A 301 -0.62 -8.52 8.30
CA HIS A 301 -1.16 -9.62 7.52
C HIS A 301 -0.27 -9.90 6.30
N ASP A 302 -0.02 -11.17 5.98
CA ASP A 302 0.91 -11.58 4.92
C ASP A 302 0.38 -11.32 3.50
N GLN A 303 -0.94 -11.29 3.35
CA GLN A 303 -1.62 -11.23 2.04
C GLN A 303 -2.84 -10.27 2.03
N PRO A 304 -2.66 -8.98 2.40
CA PRO A 304 -3.78 -8.04 2.49
C PRO A 304 -4.43 -7.78 1.12
N GLY A 305 -3.67 -7.80 0.02
CA GLY A 305 -4.22 -7.66 -1.33
C GLY A 305 -5.24 -8.75 -1.67
N LEU A 306 -4.92 -10.02 -1.40
CA LEU A 306 -5.84 -11.13 -1.62
C LEU A 306 -7.07 -11.08 -0.71
N LEU A 307 -6.87 -10.76 0.58
CA LEU A 307 -7.96 -10.64 1.55
C LEU A 307 -8.96 -9.54 1.13
N GLY A 308 -8.43 -8.41 0.68
CA GLY A 308 -9.24 -7.28 0.24
C GLY A 308 -9.89 -7.47 -1.11
N ALA A 309 -9.26 -8.17 -2.06
CA ALA A 309 -9.90 -8.61 -3.30
C ALA A 309 -11.11 -9.51 -3.01
N GLY A 310 -10.97 -10.42 -2.03
CA GLY A 310 -12.08 -11.24 -1.54
C GLY A 310 -13.20 -10.40 -0.90
N ALA A 311 -12.85 -9.43 -0.06
CA ALA A 311 -13.81 -8.53 0.57
C ALA A 311 -14.60 -7.68 -0.45
N HIS A 312 -13.89 -7.10 -1.44
CA HIS A 312 -14.49 -6.34 -2.55
C HIS A 312 -15.48 -7.21 -3.33
N LEU A 313 -15.05 -8.39 -3.78
CA LEU A 313 -15.91 -9.30 -4.53
C LEU A 313 -17.13 -9.73 -3.74
N ARG A 314 -16.97 -10.08 -2.46
CA ARG A 314 -18.08 -10.49 -1.58
C ARG A 314 -19.13 -9.39 -1.46
N GLN A 315 -18.72 -8.11 -1.34
CA GLN A 315 -19.67 -7.00 -1.38
C GLN A 315 -20.35 -6.83 -2.73
N THR A 316 -19.63 -7.02 -3.84
CA THR A 316 -20.21 -7.01 -5.19
C THR A 316 -21.28 -8.10 -5.35
N LEU A 317 -21.06 -9.26 -4.72
CA LEU A 317 -22.02 -10.37 -4.65
C LEU A 317 -23.12 -10.18 -3.58
N GLY A 318 -23.19 -9.00 -2.95
CA GLY A 318 -24.26 -8.63 -2.01
C GLY A 318 -24.06 -9.05 -0.56
N ARG A 319 -22.85 -9.49 -0.17
CA ARG A 319 -22.52 -9.76 1.24
C ARG A 319 -22.21 -8.46 1.99
N ILE A 320 -22.61 -8.40 3.25
CA ILE A 320 -22.18 -7.35 4.18
C ILE A 320 -20.89 -7.84 4.85
N ILE A 321 -19.85 -7.01 4.80
CA ILE A 321 -18.53 -7.27 5.40
C ILE A 321 -18.30 -6.36 6.60
#